data_AF-A0A3Q3EEI9-F1
#
_entry.id   AF-A0A3Q3EEI9-F1
#
_cell.length_a   1.000
_cell.length_b   1.000
_cell.length_c   1.000
_cell.angle_alpha   90.00
_cell.angle_beta   90.00
_cell.angle_gamma   90.00
#
_symmetry.space_group_name_H-M   'P 1'
#
loop_
_entity.id
_entity.type
_entity.pdbx_description
1 polymer ?
#
loop_
_entity_poly.entity_id
_entity_poly.type
_entity_poly.pdbx_seq_one_letter_code
_entity_poly.pdbx_strand_id
1 'polypeptide(L)'
;GLEVQTSSSAVRIKAELAAVKKGKSKKWKQMLQFPHISLCEELRQTTEKDYSSLCERQPIGRLLFRQFCETRPELKRCVKFLDAVAEYEVTPDEKRRDCGEEVISKYLNPKSCFNLQMLCFFHRLIHDYLSVAPFADYLDSMYFNRFLQWKWLERQPVTKNTFRQYRILGKGGFGVVCACQVRATGKMYACKKLEKKRIKKRKGESMALNEKQILEKVNSRFVVSLAYAYETKDTLCLVLTLMNGGDLKFHIYHMGEAGLDETRAVFYAAEICCGLEDLHRERIVYRDLKPENILLDDHGHIRISDLGLAVYVPEEETIKGRVGTVGYMAPEVVQNERYTFSPDWWALGCLLYEMIEGQSPFQQRRKKIKREEVERLVREVEEEYSAKFSEDAKSICKMLLAKDPTERLGCQGGGASEVKGHPIFRSVNFKRLGAGMLEPPFVPDPQAVYCKDVLDIEQFSTVKGVELDPKDESFYGKVSTGCVSIPWQNEMIETECFAELNVFYEAGTVSPDLDWRGQPSPTPKQGLLQRLFGRQVEPNKRWFYFYFHEPKILEL
;
A
#
# COMPACT_ATOMS: atom_id res chain seq x y z
N GLY A 1 -7.91 -38.52 27.36
CA GLY A 1 -7.84 -39.04 25.98
C GLY A 1 -9.07 -38.62 25.23
N LEU A 2 -8.98 -37.48 24.53
CA LEU A 2 -9.91 -36.98 23.50
C LEU A 2 -9.33 -35.65 22.99
N GLU A 3 -8.08 -35.65 22.56
CA GLU A 3 -7.42 -34.46 22.00
C GLU A 3 -6.38 -34.81 20.93
N VAL A 4 -6.51 -35.98 20.32
CA VAL A 4 -5.65 -36.42 19.21
C VAL A 4 -6.56 -37.05 18.17
N GLN A 5 -7.06 -36.22 17.26
CA GLN A 5 -7.46 -36.53 15.88
C GLN A 5 -8.36 -35.41 15.33
N THR A 6 -7.74 -34.28 14.97
CA THR A 6 -8.32 -33.40 13.95
C THR A 6 -7.18 -32.89 13.09
N SER A 7 -7.26 -33.16 11.79
CA SER A 7 -6.50 -32.51 10.71
C SER A 7 -6.08 -31.09 11.06
N SER A 8 -4.84 -30.70 10.74
CA SER A 8 -4.18 -29.47 11.21
C SER A 8 -5.14 -28.28 11.28
N SER A 9 -5.12 -27.58 12.41
CA SER A 9 -5.90 -26.37 12.67
C SER A 9 -5.78 -25.35 11.53
N ALA A 10 -4.66 -25.32 10.82
CA ALA A 10 -4.39 -24.59 9.58
C ALA A 10 -5.42 -24.82 8.44
N VAL A 11 -5.84 -26.07 8.17
CA VAL A 11 -6.77 -26.41 7.07
C VAL A 11 -8.19 -25.92 7.36
N ARG A 12 -8.63 -26.02 8.63
CA ARG A 12 -9.93 -25.51 9.08
C ARG A 12 -10.00 -23.97 9.01
N ILE A 13 -8.86 -23.30 9.18
CA ILE A 13 -8.74 -21.83 9.13
C ILE A 13 -8.91 -21.29 7.71
N LYS A 14 -8.37 -21.96 6.70
CA LYS A 14 -8.53 -21.52 5.31
C LYS A 14 -9.93 -21.86 4.78
N ALA A 15 -10.55 -22.93 5.26
CA ALA A 15 -11.97 -23.21 5.03
C ALA A 15 -12.90 -22.13 5.64
N GLU A 16 -12.58 -21.59 6.82
CA GLU A 16 -13.30 -20.44 7.38
C GLU A 16 -13.10 -19.16 6.56
N LEU A 17 -11.89 -18.87 6.08
CA LEU A 17 -11.62 -17.72 5.23
C LEU A 17 -12.25 -17.85 3.82
N ALA A 18 -12.28 -19.06 3.25
CA ALA A 18 -12.89 -19.35 1.96
C ALA A 18 -14.44 -19.43 2.02
N ALA A 19 -15.01 -19.90 3.14
CA ALA A 19 -16.46 -19.92 3.38
C ALA A 19 -17.07 -18.52 3.57
N VAL A 20 -16.24 -17.49 3.76
CA VAL A 20 -16.62 -16.10 4.03
C VAL A 20 -16.93 -15.29 2.75
N LYS A 21 -17.04 -15.94 1.58
CA LYS A 21 -17.56 -15.34 0.33
C LYS A 21 -18.97 -14.69 0.45
N LYS A 22 -19.65 -14.81 1.60
CA LYS A 22 -20.81 -13.97 2.02
C LYS A 22 -20.54 -13.22 3.34
N GLY A 23 -19.45 -12.45 3.39
CA GLY A 23 -18.88 -11.88 4.63
C GLY A 23 -19.55 -10.61 5.18
N LYS A 24 -20.29 -9.87 4.35
CA LYS A 24 -20.99 -8.64 4.76
C LYS A 24 -21.96 -8.92 5.92
N SER A 25 -21.99 -8.03 6.91
CA SER A 25 -23.02 -8.05 7.97
C SER A 25 -24.43 -8.02 7.36
N LYS A 26 -25.39 -8.76 7.91
CA LYS A 26 -26.80 -8.69 7.46
C LYS A 26 -27.38 -7.26 7.49
N LYS A 27 -26.78 -6.36 8.26
CA LYS A 27 -27.16 -4.94 8.40
C LYS A 27 -26.22 -3.98 7.65
N TRP A 28 -25.39 -4.45 6.72
CA TRP A 28 -24.34 -3.62 6.11
C TRP A 28 -24.87 -2.38 5.40
N LYS A 29 -26.03 -2.46 4.72
CA LYS A 29 -26.69 -1.30 4.09
C LYS A 29 -27.10 -0.22 5.10
N GLN A 30 -27.42 -0.62 6.35
CA GLN A 30 -27.69 0.33 7.44
C GLN A 30 -26.38 0.94 7.98
N MET A 31 -25.28 0.19 7.95
CA MET A 31 -23.96 0.66 8.39
C MET A 31 -23.35 1.65 7.40
N LEU A 32 -23.65 1.52 6.11
CA LEU A 32 -23.18 2.37 5.01
C LEU A 32 -24.31 3.19 4.39
N GLN A 33 -25.33 3.55 5.18
CA GLN A 33 -26.43 4.37 4.69
C GLN A 33 -25.94 5.78 4.40
N PHE A 34 -26.20 6.30 3.19
CA PHE A 34 -25.82 7.66 2.86
C PHE A 34 -26.49 8.68 3.79
N PRO A 35 -25.76 9.74 4.17
CA PRO A 35 -26.36 10.88 4.84
C PRO A 35 -27.25 11.64 3.84
N HIS A 36 -28.22 12.38 4.38
CA HIS A 36 -28.87 13.43 3.59
C HIS A 36 -27.83 14.47 3.14
N ILE A 37 -27.94 14.98 1.92
CA ILE A 37 -26.93 15.85 1.31
C ILE A 37 -26.61 17.12 2.12
N SER A 38 -27.59 17.64 2.88
CA SER A 38 -27.38 18.79 3.77
C SER A 38 -26.33 18.55 4.87
N LEU A 39 -26.09 17.29 5.27
CA LEU A 39 -25.03 16.92 6.22
C LEU A 39 -23.63 16.93 5.60
N CYS A 40 -23.54 17.11 4.28
CA CYS A 40 -22.27 17.16 3.55
C CYS A 40 -21.82 18.60 3.24
N GLU A 41 -22.52 19.62 3.73
CA GLU A 41 -22.21 21.02 3.40
C GLU A 41 -20.84 21.46 3.91
N GLU A 42 -20.46 21.07 5.13
CA GLU A 42 -19.11 21.31 5.65
C GLU A 42 -18.04 20.62 4.77
N LEU A 43 -18.33 19.41 4.29
CA LEU A 43 -17.43 18.69 3.39
C LEU A 43 -17.31 19.39 2.04
N ARG A 44 -18.40 19.96 1.52
CA ARG A 44 -18.39 20.73 0.27
C ARG A 44 -17.40 21.89 0.35
N GLN A 45 -17.39 22.60 1.48
CA GLN A 45 -16.56 23.79 1.71
C GLN A 45 -15.10 23.44 2.01
N THR A 46 -14.86 22.36 2.76
CA THR A 46 -13.51 21.97 3.21
C THR A 46 -12.76 21.06 2.24
N THR A 47 -13.45 20.40 1.32
CA THR A 47 -12.80 19.53 0.32
C THR A 47 -12.12 20.37 -0.75
N GLU A 48 -10.79 20.24 -0.82
CA GLU A 48 -9.95 20.84 -1.86
C GLU A 48 -10.44 20.47 -3.27
N LYS A 49 -10.55 21.46 -4.16
CA LYS A 49 -11.06 21.32 -5.52
C LYS A 49 -9.92 21.07 -6.51
N ASP A 50 -9.15 20.03 -6.26
CA ASP A 50 -8.05 19.60 -7.13
C ASP A 50 -8.50 18.48 -8.07
N TYR A 51 -8.34 18.68 -9.39
CA TYR A 51 -8.77 17.71 -10.40
C TYR A 51 -8.02 16.39 -10.29
N SER A 52 -6.69 16.43 -10.11
CA SER A 52 -5.86 15.21 -10.03
C SER A 52 -6.25 14.36 -8.81
N SER A 53 -6.44 14.99 -7.66
CA SER A 53 -6.87 14.34 -6.42
C SER A 53 -8.27 13.74 -6.52
N LEU A 54 -9.25 14.52 -7.01
CA LEU A 54 -10.65 14.10 -7.02
C LEU A 54 -11.01 13.16 -8.16
N CYS A 55 -10.48 13.39 -9.36
CA CYS A 55 -10.92 12.71 -10.58
C CYS A 55 -9.92 11.67 -11.10
N GLU A 56 -8.67 11.65 -10.59
CA GLU A 56 -7.67 10.66 -11.01
C GLU A 56 -7.23 9.73 -9.87
N ARG A 57 -6.76 10.31 -8.75
CA ARG A 57 -6.15 9.53 -7.65
C ARG A 57 -7.18 8.82 -6.78
N GLN A 58 -8.32 9.46 -6.50
CA GLN A 58 -9.39 8.89 -5.68
C GLN A 58 -10.28 7.96 -6.51
N PRO A 59 -10.30 6.64 -6.24
CA PRO A 59 -11.00 5.66 -7.08
C PRO A 59 -12.50 5.94 -7.27
N ILE A 60 -13.23 6.27 -6.20
CA ILE A 60 -14.67 6.58 -6.30
C ILE A 60 -14.89 7.91 -7.03
N GLY A 61 -14.04 8.91 -6.78
CA GLY A 61 -14.13 10.20 -7.46
C GLY A 61 -13.89 10.08 -8.97
N ARG A 62 -12.89 9.27 -9.38
CA ARG A 62 -12.65 8.92 -10.79
C ARG A 62 -13.86 8.22 -11.43
N LEU A 63 -14.49 7.27 -10.74
CA LEU A 63 -15.68 6.59 -11.24
C LEU A 63 -16.87 7.54 -11.41
N LEU A 64 -17.12 8.41 -10.42
CA LEU A 64 -18.22 9.38 -10.46
C LEU A 64 -17.99 10.46 -11.53
N PHE A 65 -16.75 10.93 -11.70
CA PHE A 65 -16.39 11.84 -12.79
C PHE A 65 -16.61 11.18 -14.15
N ARG A 66 -16.26 9.91 -14.31
CA ARG A 66 -16.52 9.15 -15.55
C ARG A 66 -18.02 8.97 -15.82
N GLN A 67 -18.82 8.65 -14.81
CA GLN A 67 -20.29 8.59 -14.92
C GLN A 67 -20.86 9.94 -15.35
N PHE A 68 -20.35 11.05 -14.81
CA PHE A 68 -20.68 12.40 -15.27
C PHE A 68 -20.32 12.60 -16.76
N CYS A 69 -19.08 12.28 -17.16
CA CYS A 69 -18.62 12.41 -18.55
C CYS A 69 -19.44 11.56 -19.53
N GLU A 70 -19.95 10.39 -19.11
CA GLU A 70 -20.78 9.53 -19.96
C GLU A 70 -22.11 10.17 -20.38
N THR A 71 -22.60 11.15 -19.63
CA THR A 71 -23.83 11.90 -19.95
C THR A 71 -23.65 12.87 -21.12
N ARG A 72 -22.41 13.20 -21.49
CA ARG A 72 -22.06 14.21 -22.49
C ARG A 72 -21.23 13.58 -23.61
N PRO A 73 -21.72 13.54 -24.87
CA PRO A 73 -21.05 12.83 -25.96
C PRO A 73 -19.58 13.23 -26.19
N GLU A 74 -19.25 14.52 -26.04
CA GLU A 74 -17.91 15.07 -26.18
C GLU A 74 -16.97 14.59 -25.08
N LEU A 75 -17.40 14.62 -23.81
CA LEU A 75 -16.59 14.15 -22.68
C LEU A 75 -16.43 12.63 -22.70
N LYS A 76 -17.49 11.91 -23.07
CA LYS A 76 -17.46 10.46 -23.28
C LYS A 76 -16.40 10.06 -24.31
N ARG A 77 -16.24 10.84 -25.39
CA ARG A 77 -15.19 10.59 -26.39
C ARG A 77 -13.79 10.79 -25.80
N CYS A 78 -13.58 11.83 -24.99
CA CYS A 78 -12.30 12.06 -24.29
C CYS A 78 -11.95 10.90 -23.35
N VAL A 79 -12.90 10.45 -22.51
CA VAL A 79 -12.68 9.31 -21.59
C VAL A 79 -12.32 8.04 -22.37
N LYS A 80 -13.04 7.74 -23.45
CA LYS A 80 -12.75 6.57 -24.30
C LYS A 80 -11.39 6.63 -24.98
N PHE A 81 -10.91 7.83 -25.32
CA PHE A 81 -9.54 8.00 -25.82
C PHE A 81 -8.51 7.69 -24.72
N LEU A 82 -8.69 8.22 -23.51
CA LEU A 82 -7.79 7.94 -22.39
C LEU A 82 -7.72 6.43 -22.07
N ASP A 83 -8.85 5.73 -22.13
CA ASP A 83 -8.89 4.28 -21.93
C ASP A 83 -8.10 3.53 -23.01
N ALA A 84 -8.24 3.96 -24.27
CA ALA A 84 -7.51 3.35 -25.38
C ALA A 84 -6.00 3.61 -25.30
N VAL A 85 -5.57 4.78 -24.81
CA VAL A 85 -4.15 5.07 -24.56
C VAL A 85 -3.62 4.21 -23.39
N ALA A 86 -4.40 4.05 -22.32
CA ALA A 86 -4.02 3.18 -21.20
C ALA A 86 -3.88 1.71 -21.64
N GLU A 87 -4.74 1.23 -22.52
CA GLU A 87 -4.63 -0.10 -23.13
C GLU A 87 -3.39 -0.24 -24.02
N TYR A 88 -3.09 0.78 -24.85
CA TYR A 88 -1.88 0.84 -25.65
C TYR A 88 -0.60 0.71 -24.81
N GLU A 89 -0.55 1.36 -23.65
CA GLU A 89 0.64 1.34 -22.77
C GLU A 89 0.99 -0.05 -22.22
N VAL A 90 -0.02 -0.91 -22.05
CA VAL A 90 0.14 -2.28 -21.53
C VAL A 90 0.05 -3.35 -22.62
N THR A 91 -0.20 -2.95 -23.86
CA THR A 91 -0.23 -3.86 -25.02
C THR A 91 1.14 -4.51 -25.21
N PRO A 92 1.22 -5.84 -25.48
CA PRO A 92 2.48 -6.52 -25.76
C PRO A 92 3.25 -5.85 -26.90
N ASP A 93 4.58 -5.87 -26.83
CA ASP A 93 5.44 -5.12 -27.77
C ASP A 93 5.14 -5.47 -29.24
N GLU A 94 4.88 -6.75 -29.52
CA GLU A 94 4.52 -7.29 -30.84
C GLU A 94 3.24 -6.69 -31.44
N LYS A 95 2.28 -6.31 -30.59
CA LYS A 95 0.96 -5.77 -30.99
C LYS A 95 0.83 -4.26 -30.77
N ARG A 96 1.82 -3.64 -30.12
CA ARG A 96 1.72 -2.25 -29.67
C ARG A 96 1.58 -1.29 -30.84
N ARG A 97 2.27 -1.55 -31.96
CA ARG A 97 2.18 -0.74 -33.17
C ARG A 97 0.75 -0.70 -33.72
N ASP A 98 0.15 -1.85 -33.97
CA ASP A 98 -1.19 -1.97 -34.53
C ASP A 98 -2.24 -1.33 -33.62
N CYS A 99 -2.14 -1.57 -32.30
CA CYS A 99 -3.00 -0.94 -31.31
C CYS A 99 -2.90 0.60 -31.37
N GLY A 100 -1.69 1.14 -31.44
CA GLY A 100 -1.49 2.58 -31.51
C GLY A 100 -2.00 3.21 -32.81
N GLU A 101 -1.84 2.52 -33.94
CA GLU A 101 -2.39 2.95 -35.23
C GLU A 101 -3.93 2.97 -35.21
N GLU A 102 -4.57 1.99 -34.55
CA GLU A 102 -6.03 1.97 -34.33
C GLU A 102 -6.49 3.15 -33.46
N VAL A 103 -5.77 3.47 -32.37
CA VAL A 103 -6.09 4.62 -31.51
C VAL A 103 -6.05 5.92 -32.31
N ILE A 104 -4.99 6.13 -33.11
CA ILE A 104 -4.84 7.31 -33.96
C ILE A 104 -6.01 7.39 -34.96
N SER A 105 -6.29 6.30 -35.68
CA SER A 105 -7.33 6.27 -36.70
C SER A 105 -8.74 6.52 -36.13
N LYS A 106 -9.00 6.06 -34.90
CA LYS A 106 -10.33 6.12 -34.29
C LYS A 106 -10.62 7.48 -33.65
N TYR A 107 -9.63 8.11 -33.04
CA TYR A 107 -9.85 9.31 -32.22
C TYR A 107 -9.28 10.59 -32.82
N LEU A 108 -8.19 10.52 -33.59
CA LEU A 108 -7.50 11.67 -34.14
C LEU A 108 -7.91 11.95 -35.59
N ASN A 109 -7.64 13.17 -36.07
CA ASN A 109 -8.02 13.58 -37.42
C ASN A 109 -7.18 12.83 -38.48
N PRO A 110 -7.81 12.07 -39.40
CA PRO A 110 -7.08 11.33 -40.44
C PRO A 110 -6.37 12.21 -41.46
N LYS A 111 -6.68 13.52 -41.52
CA LYS A 111 -5.99 14.48 -42.41
C LYS A 111 -4.67 14.99 -41.85
N SER A 112 -4.29 14.59 -40.63
CA SER A 112 -3.09 15.04 -39.94
C SER A 112 -2.11 13.87 -39.77
N CYS A 113 -0.82 14.11 -39.98
CA CYS A 113 0.21 13.09 -39.81
C CYS A 113 0.62 13.01 -38.33
N PHE A 114 -0.04 12.16 -37.55
CA PHE A 114 0.30 11.91 -36.15
C PHE A 114 1.16 10.65 -36.01
N ASN A 115 2.11 10.66 -35.08
CA ASN A 115 2.94 9.49 -34.75
C ASN A 115 2.58 8.91 -33.38
N LEU A 116 3.03 7.67 -33.10
CA LEU A 116 2.73 6.96 -31.84
C LEU A 116 3.28 7.66 -30.59
N GLN A 117 4.38 8.41 -30.71
CA GLN A 117 5.00 9.14 -29.60
C GLN A 117 4.12 10.31 -29.13
N MET A 118 3.26 10.83 -30.01
CA MET A 118 2.32 11.90 -29.67
C MET A 118 1.14 11.42 -28.81
N LEU A 119 0.90 10.11 -28.67
CA LEU A 119 -0.22 9.61 -27.83
C LEU A 119 -0.08 10.04 -26.37
N CYS A 120 1.13 10.04 -25.81
CA CYS A 120 1.37 10.54 -24.45
C CYS A 120 1.14 12.06 -24.33
N PHE A 121 1.47 12.82 -25.38
CA PHE A 121 1.21 14.25 -25.42
C PHE A 121 -0.29 14.55 -25.46
N PHE A 122 -1.05 13.84 -26.29
CA PHE A 122 -2.50 13.96 -26.34
C PHE A 122 -3.18 13.50 -25.05
N HIS A 123 -2.67 12.45 -24.41
CA HIS A 123 -3.14 12.03 -23.07
C HIS A 123 -3.10 13.22 -22.10
N ARG A 124 -1.95 13.91 -22.00
CA ARG A 124 -1.81 15.08 -21.13
C ARG A 124 -2.75 16.22 -21.51
N LEU A 125 -2.85 16.56 -22.80
CA LEU A 125 -3.75 17.62 -23.27
C LEU A 125 -5.23 17.34 -22.95
N ILE A 126 -5.66 16.08 -23.00
CA ILE A 126 -7.04 15.72 -22.64
C ILE A 126 -7.26 15.90 -21.13
N HIS A 127 -6.29 15.58 -20.28
CA HIS A 127 -6.39 15.88 -18.84
C HIS A 127 -6.43 17.39 -18.58
N ASP A 128 -5.58 18.18 -19.27
CA ASP A 128 -5.59 19.64 -19.17
C ASP A 128 -6.97 20.21 -19.55
N TYR A 129 -7.58 19.71 -20.64
CA TYR A 129 -8.94 20.07 -21.03
C TYR A 129 -10.01 19.67 -20.01
N LEU A 130 -9.95 18.43 -19.49
CA LEU A 130 -10.93 17.93 -18.52
C LEU A 130 -10.85 18.66 -17.18
N SER A 131 -9.66 19.16 -16.79
CA SER A 131 -9.40 19.82 -15.51
C SER A 131 -9.99 21.22 -15.36
N VAL A 132 -10.49 21.83 -16.44
CA VAL A 132 -11.05 23.20 -16.43
C VAL A 132 -12.58 23.18 -16.43
N ALA A 133 -13.24 23.63 -17.51
CA ALA A 133 -14.69 23.73 -17.57
C ALA A 133 -15.42 22.41 -17.30
N PRO A 134 -15.01 21.23 -17.84
CA PRO A 134 -15.68 19.96 -17.52
C PRO A 134 -15.60 19.60 -16.03
N PHE A 135 -14.49 19.93 -15.36
CA PHE A 135 -14.34 19.72 -13.93
C PHE A 135 -15.21 20.68 -13.11
N ALA A 136 -15.31 21.96 -13.50
CA ALA A 136 -16.24 22.91 -12.87
C ALA A 136 -17.70 22.42 -12.99
N ASP A 137 -18.12 22.00 -14.18
CA ASP A 137 -19.46 21.44 -14.41
C ASP A 137 -19.71 20.18 -13.56
N TYR A 138 -18.68 19.34 -13.37
CA TYR A 138 -18.77 18.18 -12.49
C TYR A 138 -18.99 18.59 -11.03
N LEU A 139 -18.26 19.59 -10.53
CA LEU A 139 -18.38 20.07 -9.15
C LEU A 139 -19.78 20.61 -8.82
N ASP A 140 -20.50 21.12 -9.83
CA ASP A 140 -21.88 21.60 -9.71
C ASP A 140 -22.94 20.50 -9.97
N SER A 141 -22.51 19.29 -10.29
CA SER A 141 -23.41 18.18 -10.64
C SER A 141 -23.84 17.33 -9.43
N MET A 142 -24.90 16.54 -9.62
CA MET A 142 -25.32 15.53 -8.63
C MET A 142 -24.26 14.44 -8.38
N TYR A 143 -23.35 14.21 -9.33
CA TYR A 143 -22.28 13.22 -9.17
C TYR A 143 -21.26 13.68 -8.13
N PHE A 144 -20.97 14.98 -8.06
CA PHE A 144 -20.14 15.52 -6.98
C PHE A 144 -20.88 15.52 -5.64
N ASN A 145 -22.20 15.76 -5.63
CA ASN A 145 -23.01 15.59 -4.41
C ASN A 145 -22.92 14.15 -3.88
N ARG A 146 -23.01 13.17 -4.76
CA ARG A 146 -22.82 11.75 -4.42
C ARG A 146 -21.40 11.45 -3.96
N PHE A 147 -20.37 12.06 -4.57
CA PHE A 147 -18.99 11.97 -4.08
C PHE A 147 -18.87 12.47 -2.64
N LEU A 148 -19.52 13.59 -2.30
CA LEU A 148 -19.51 14.12 -0.94
C LEU A 148 -20.18 13.18 0.07
N GLN A 149 -21.27 12.48 -0.30
CA GLN A 149 -21.88 11.46 0.56
C GLN A 149 -20.93 10.26 0.78
N TRP A 150 -20.22 9.82 -0.26
CA TRP A 150 -19.16 8.80 -0.12
C TRP A 150 -18.02 9.29 0.78
N LYS A 151 -17.60 10.55 0.63
CA LYS A 151 -16.56 11.16 1.47
C LYS A 151 -17.02 11.29 2.93
N TRP A 152 -18.31 11.53 3.15
CA TRP A 152 -18.89 11.54 4.48
C TRP A 152 -18.85 10.17 5.15
N LEU A 153 -19.18 9.10 4.41
CA LEU A 153 -19.05 7.72 4.89
C LEU A 153 -17.59 7.37 5.20
N GLU A 154 -16.65 7.77 4.36
CA GLU A 154 -15.21 7.57 4.56
C GLU A 154 -14.72 8.22 5.86
N ARG A 155 -15.24 9.40 6.22
CA ARG A 155 -14.85 10.16 7.43
C ARG A 155 -15.55 9.71 8.71
N GLN A 156 -16.38 8.67 8.68
CA GLN A 156 -17.02 8.16 9.89
C GLN A 156 -15.99 7.57 10.87
N PRO A 157 -16.19 7.70 12.19
CA PRO A 157 -15.24 7.20 13.18
C PRO A 157 -14.99 5.68 13.06
N VAL A 158 -13.71 5.31 13.05
CA VAL A 158 -13.28 3.91 13.05
C VAL A 158 -13.05 3.45 14.49
N THR A 159 -13.63 2.30 14.85
CA THR A 159 -13.44 1.72 16.19
C THR A 159 -13.21 0.21 16.08
N LYS A 160 -12.89 -0.43 17.21
CA LYS A 160 -12.82 -1.90 17.27
C LYS A 160 -14.08 -2.60 16.74
N ASN A 161 -15.24 -1.93 16.79
CA ASN A 161 -16.53 -2.50 16.36
C ASN A 161 -16.71 -2.51 14.84
N THR A 162 -15.86 -1.80 14.10
CA THR A 162 -15.81 -1.83 12.63
C THR A 162 -15.35 -3.19 12.13
N PHE A 163 -14.55 -3.92 12.93
CA PHE A 163 -13.88 -5.15 12.52
C PHE A 163 -14.38 -6.39 13.29
N ARG A 164 -14.33 -7.56 12.64
CA ARG A 164 -14.24 -8.87 13.29
C ARG A 164 -12.78 -9.27 13.36
N GLN A 165 -12.35 -9.81 14.49
CA GLN A 165 -10.96 -10.23 14.72
C GLN A 165 -10.85 -11.74 14.58
N TYR A 166 -9.77 -12.20 13.94
CA TYR A 166 -9.46 -13.61 13.70
C TYR A 166 -8.09 -13.94 14.29
N ARG A 167 -7.46 -15.03 13.81
CA ARG A 167 -6.20 -15.55 14.33
C ARG A 167 -5.03 -14.57 14.22
N ILE A 168 -4.03 -14.81 15.06
CA ILE A 168 -2.69 -14.21 14.93
C ILE A 168 -2.00 -14.78 13.69
N LEU A 169 -1.38 -13.91 12.91
CA LEU A 169 -0.59 -14.22 11.72
C LEU A 169 0.91 -14.16 12.02
N GLY A 170 1.32 -13.30 12.95
CA GLY A 170 2.72 -13.13 13.31
C GLY A 170 2.95 -12.20 14.49
N LYS A 171 4.21 -12.03 14.85
CA LYS A 171 4.68 -11.22 15.98
C LYS A 171 5.65 -10.16 15.47
N GLY A 172 5.36 -8.89 15.75
CA GLY A 172 6.22 -7.74 15.41
C GLY A 172 6.89 -7.13 16.64
N GLY A 173 7.74 -6.12 16.46
CA GLY A 173 8.52 -5.54 17.57
C GLY A 173 7.70 -5.01 18.75
N PHE A 174 6.51 -4.44 18.48
CA PHE A 174 5.66 -3.79 19.49
C PHE A 174 4.35 -4.56 19.79
N GLY A 175 4.14 -5.73 19.22
CA GLY A 175 2.92 -6.51 19.44
C GLY A 175 2.69 -7.55 18.35
N VAL A 176 1.43 -7.81 18.02
CA VAL A 176 1.05 -8.94 17.15
C VAL A 176 0.34 -8.44 15.89
N VAL A 177 0.43 -9.24 14.83
CA VAL A 177 -0.36 -9.09 13.62
C VAL A 177 -1.43 -10.17 13.63
N CYS A 178 -2.69 -9.81 13.37
CA CYS A 178 -3.81 -10.76 13.29
C CYS A 178 -4.68 -10.49 12.07
N ALA A 179 -5.36 -11.51 11.55
CA ALA A 179 -6.34 -11.29 10.49
C ALA A 179 -7.57 -10.58 11.06
N CYS A 180 -8.15 -9.66 10.30
CA CYS A 180 -9.41 -9.01 10.63
C CYS A 180 -10.29 -8.85 9.39
N GLN A 181 -11.59 -8.66 9.60
CA GLN A 181 -12.56 -8.43 8.54
C GLN A 181 -13.37 -7.17 8.82
N VAL A 182 -13.51 -6.29 7.83
CA VAL A 182 -14.44 -5.15 7.92
C VAL A 182 -15.87 -5.68 7.88
N ARG A 183 -16.68 -5.37 8.91
CA ARG A 183 -18.02 -5.94 9.06
C ARG A 183 -18.99 -5.53 7.96
N ALA A 184 -18.88 -4.30 7.46
CA ALA A 184 -19.79 -3.76 6.47
C ALA A 184 -19.54 -4.38 5.08
N THR A 185 -18.28 -4.43 4.66
CA THR A 185 -17.88 -4.82 3.30
C THR A 185 -17.52 -6.30 3.19
N GLY A 186 -17.13 -6.95 4.29
CA GLY A 186 -16.59 -8.30 4.30
C GLY A 186 -15.13 -8.39 3.86
N LYS A 187 -14.44 -7.27 3.57
CA LYS A 187 -13.03 -7.29 3.13
C LYS A 187 -12.11 -7.75 4.26
N MET A 188 -11.18 -8.63 3.91
CA MET A 188 -10.16 -9.16 4.81
C MET A 188 -8.91 -8.28 4.82
N TYR A 189 -8.32 -8.10 5.99
CA TYR A 189 -7.13 -7.31 6.23
C TYR A 189 -6.23 -7.98 7.29
N ALA A 190 -4.99 -7.51 7.39
CA ALA A 190 -4.11 -7.75 8.53
C ALA A 190 -4.19 -6.55 9.49
N CYS A 191 -4.28 -6.80 10.79
CA CYS A 191 -4.29 -5.78 11.84
C CYS A 191 -3.02 -5.90 12.68
N LYS A 192 -2.06 -5.00 12.44
CA LYS A 192 -0.83 -4.84 13.24
C LYS A 192 -1.19 -4.04 14.50
N LYS A 193 -1.20 -4.73 15.64
CA LYS A 193 -1.52 -4.16 16.96
C LYS A 193 -0.23 -3.84 17.71
N LEU A 194 -0.03 -2.57 18.01
CA LEU A 194 1.11 -2.06 18.76
C LEU A 194 0.67 -1.77 20.20
N GLU A 195 1.23 -2.46 21.18
CA GLU A 195 0.89 -2.29 22.61
C GLU A 195 1.37 -0.93 23.12
N LYS A 196 0.45 -0.07 23.59
CA LYS A 196 0.74 1.31 24.05
C LYS A 196 1.84 1.33 25.12
N LYS A 197 1.74 0.44 26.13
CA LYS A 197 2.75 0.31 27.19
C LYS A 197 4.12 -0.14 26.68
N ARG A 198 4.16 -0.97 25.64
CA ARG A 198 5.41 -1.47 25.05
C ARG A 198 6.09 -0.40 24.21
N ILE A 199 5.31 0.40 23.47
CA ILE A 199 5.78 1.59 22.77
C ILE A 199 6.46 2.53 23.76
N LYS A 200 5.76 2.92 24.83
CA LYS A 200 6.29 3.81 25.88
C LYS A 200 7.56 3.26 26.53
N LYS A 201 7.56 1.99 26.94
CA LYS A 201 8.73 1.34 27.54
C LYS A 201 9.97 1.38 26.65
N ARG A 202 9.80 1.31 25.33
CA ARG A 202 10.89 1.27 24.35
C ARG A 202 11.17 2.61 23.68
N LYS A 203 10.46 3.69 24.05
CA LYS A 203 10.52 5.00 23.39
C LYS A 203 10.29 4.90 21.87
N GLY A 204 9.29 4.09 21.48
CA GLY A 204 8.99 3.74 20.09
C GLY A 204 7.98 4.65 19.39
N GLU A 205 7.64 5.81 19.99
CA GLU A 205 6.58 6.70 19.52
C GLU A 205 6.87 7.24 18.12
N SER A 206 8.09 7.76 17.91
CA SER A 206 8.51 8.31 16.61
C SER A 206 8.47 7.25 15.51
N MET A 207 8.91 6.02 15.81
CA MET A 207 8.92 4.90 14.88
C MET A 207 7.50 4.51 14.46
N ALA A 208 6.57 4.39 15.41
CA ALA A 208 5.18 4.03 15.13
C ALA A 208 4.44 5.11 14.31
N LEU A 209 4.67 6.39 14.62
CA LEU A 209 4.08 7.49 13.85
C LEU A 209 4.67 7.58 12.45
N ASN A 210 6.00 7.45 12.33
CA ASN A 210 6.70 7.47 11.05
C ASN A 210 6.22 6.32 10.13
N GLU A 211 6.11 5.09 10.65
CA GLU A 211 5.57 3.96 9.89
C GLU A 211 4.16 4.28 9.37
N LYS A 212 3.28 4.80 10.24
CA LYS A 212 1.92 5.17 9.86
C LYS A 212 1.88 6.26 8.79
N GLN A 213 2.70 7.32 8.92
CA GLN A 213 2.71 8.44 7.97
C GLN A 213 3.22 8.03 6.59
N ILE A 214 4.26 7.19 6.55
CA ILE A 214 4.78 6.65 5.30
C ILE A 214 3.73 5.76 4.62
N LEU A 215 3.12 4.84 5.36
CA LEU A 215 2.08 3.95 4.84
C LEU A 215 0.82 4.68 4.35
N GLU A 216 0.49 5.84 4.92
CA GLU A 216 -0.65 6.65 4.49
C GLU A 216 -0.35 7.42 3.19
N LYS A 217 0.93 7.78 2.95
CA LYS A 217 1.36 8.49 1.75
C LYS A 217 1.60 7.56 0.55
N VAL A 218 2.12 6.36 0.80
CA VAL A 218 2.50 5.42 -0.26
C VAL A 218 1.28 4.73 -0.85
N ASN A 219 1.11 4.86 -2.17
CA ASN A 219 0.11 4.12 -2.94
C ASN A 219 0.81 3.31 -4.05
N SER A 220 1.21 2.09 -3.73
CA SER A 220 1.90 1.17 -4.63
C SER A 220 1.25 -0.20 -4.63
N ARG A 221 1.25 -0.90 -5.78
CA ARG A 221 0.87 -2.31 -5.86
C ARG A 221 1.89 -3.20 -5.14
N PHE A 222 3.14 -2.77 -5.03
CA PHE A 222 4.26 -3.57 -4.53
C PHE A 222 4.63 -3.23 -3.08
N VAL A 223 3.84 -2.39 -2.41
CA VAL A 223 3.96 -2.09 -0.98
C VAL A 223 2.62 -2.36 -0.31
N VAL A 224 2.62 -2.88 0.91
CA VAL A 224 1.37 -3.07 1.67
C VAL A 224 0.69 -1.72 1.93
N SER A 225 -0.60 -1.62 1.62
CA SER A 225 -1.36 -0.39 1.84
C SER A 225 -2.01 -0.37 3.22
N LEU A 226 -1.98 0.79 3.89
CA LEU A 226 -2.74 1.06 5.10
C LEU A 226 -4.16 1.53 4.73
N ALA A 227 -5.17 0.80 5.18
CA ALA A 227 -6.57 1.15 4.97
C ALA A 227 -7.19 1.88 6.17
N TYR A 228 -6.78 1.53 7.39
CA TYR A 228 -7.30 2.15 8.61
C TYR A 228 -6.23 2.29 9.69
N ALA A 229 -6.26 3.38 10.43
CA ALA A 229 -5.49 3.59 11.65
C ALA A 229 -6.41 4.02 12.79
N TYR A 230 -6.46 3.23 13.86
CA TYR A 230 -7.33 3.51 15.01
C TYR A 230 -6.69 3.04 16.31
N GLU A 231 -7.25 3.47 17.44
CA GLU A 231 -6.80 3.02 18.75
C GLU A 231 -7.86 2.24 19.52
N THR A 232 -7.37 1.50 20.50
CA THR A 232 -8.16 0.87 21.55
C THR A 232 -7.62 1.33 22.91
N LYS A 233 -8.19 0.79 23.99
CA LYS A 233 -7.70 1.03 25.34
C LYS A 233 -6.20 0.74 25.49
N ASP A 234 -5.72 -0.36 24.89
CA ASP A 234 -4.38 -0.89 25.17
C ASP A 234 -3.45 -0.90 23.94
N THR A 235 -3.97 -0.67 22.73
CA THR A 235 -3.20 -0.80 21.49
C THR A 235 -3.51 0.29 20.46
N LEU A 236 -2.50 0.64 19.66
CA LEU A 236 -2.67 1.30 18.35
C LEU A 236 -2.79 0.21 17.28
N CYS A 237 -3.68 0.40 16.31
CA CYS A 237 -4.00 -0.59 15.29
C CYS A 237 -3.78 0.00 13.90
N LEU A 238 -2.89 -0.63 13.12
CA LEU A 238 -2.72 -0.36 11.70
C LEU A 238 -3.35 -1.52 10.90
N VAL A 239 -4.36 -1.21 10.10
CA VAL A 239 -5.07 -2.19 9.27
C VAL A 239 -4.49 -2.14 7.86
N LEU A 240 -3.76 -3.19 7.50
CA LEU A 240 -2.92 -3.31 6.33
C LEU A 240 -3.45 -4.38 5.39
N THR A 241 -3.08 -4.27 4.11
CA THR A 241 -3.32 -5.31 3.10
C THR A 241 -2.94 -6.70 3.64
N LEU A 242 -3.86 -7.67 3.52
CA LEU A 242 -3.63 -9.03 3.97
C LEU A 242 -2.82 -9.80 2.93
N MET A 243 -1.72 -10.42 3.35
CA MET A 243 -0.81 -11.19 2.50
C MET A 243 -0.81 -12.65 2.99
N ASN A 244 -1.62 -13.49 2.35
CA ASN A 244 -1.90 -14.86 2.79
C ASN A 244 -0.86 -15.90 2.33
N GLY A 245 -0.04 -15.55 1.34
CA GLY A 245 0.99 -16.41 0.77
C GLY A 245 2.22 -16.56 1.67
N GLY A 246 2.28 -15.89 2.83
CA GLY A 246 3.43 -15.97 3.75
C GLY A 246 4.59 -15.07 3.35
N ASP A 247 5.65 -15.11 4.15
CA ASP A 247 6.88 -14.36 3.91
C ASP A 247 7.88 -15.12 3.01
N LEU A 248 8.69 -14.38 2.25
CA LEU A 248 9.64 -14.94 1.30
C LEU A 248 10.71 -15.80 1.99
N LYS A 249 11.03 -15.54 3.26
CA LYS A 249 11.90 -16.41 4.06
C LYS A 249 11.33 -17.82 4.16
N PHE A 250 10.02 -17.97 4.40
CA PHE A 250 9.39 -19.29 4.42
C PHE A 250 9.58 -20.01 3.07
N HIS A 251 9.34 -19.30 1.96
CA HIS A 251 9.49 -19.84 0.60
C HIS A 251 10.92 -20.26 0.27
N ILE A 252 11.94 -19.47 0.61
CA ILE A 252 13.34 -19.80 0.33
C ILE A 252 13.80 -21.03 1.14
N TYR A 253 13.30 -21.20 2.35
CA TYR A 253 13.95 -22.07 3.35
C TYR A 253 13.18 -23.30 3.78
N HIS A 254 11.88 -23.35 3.51
CA HIS A 254 10.96 -24.38 4.02
C HIS A 254 10.10 -25.03 2.93
N MET A 255 10.24 -24.62 1.66
CA MET A 255 9.50 -25.19 0.53
C MET A 255 10.29 -26.25 -0.27
N GLY A 256 11.14 -27.02 0.42
CA GLY A 256 11.95 -28.08 -0.17
C GLY A 256 13.44 -27.81 -0.02
N GLU A 257 14.20 -27.98 -1.11
CA GLU A 257 15.59 -27.56 -1.16
C GLU A 257 15.69 -26.04 -0.99
N ALA A 258 16.73 -25.57 -0.29
CA ALA A 258 16.89 -24.14 -0.06
C ALA A 258 17.20 -23.39 -1.36
N GLY A 259 16.52 -22.25 -1.54
CA GLY A 259 16.57 -21.43 -2.74
C GLY A 259 15.30 -21.55 -3.58
N LEU A 260 15.22 -20.74 -4.63
CA LEU A 260 14.15 -20.65 -5.60
C LEU A 260 14.75 -20.88 -6.99
N ASP A 261 13.92 -21.31 -7.94
CA ASP A 261 14.30 -21.28 -9.34
C ASP A 261 14.57 -19.84 -9.80
N GLU A 262 15.49 -19.68 -10.76
CA GLU A 262 15.93 -18.36 -11.21
C GLU A 262 14.77 -17.54 -11.80
N THR A 263 13.84 -18.18 -12.52
CA THR A 263 12.67 -17.49 -13.09
C THR A 263 11.80 -16.85 -12.01
N ARG A 264 11.55 -17.56 -10.90
CA ARG A 264 10.81 -17.08 -9.74
C ARG A 264 11.57 -16.00 -8.98
N ALA A 265 12.87 -16.18 -8.78
CA ALA A 265 13.73 -15.18 -8.13
C ALA A 265 13.76 -13.86 -8.93
N VAL A 266 13.90 -13.94 -10.25
CA VAL A 266 13.89 -12.79 -11.16
C VAL A 266 12.53 -12.10 -11.18
N PHE A 267 11.43 -12.85 -11.20
CA PHE A 267 10.09 -12.28 -11.13
C PHE A 267 9.88 -11.46 -9.85
N TYR A 268 10.23 -12.04 -8.69
CA TYR A 268 10.12 -11.32 -7.41
C TYR A 268 11.08 -10.13 -7.34
N ALA A 269 12.31 -10.26 -7.83
CA ALA A 269 13.26 -9.13 -7.89
C ALA A 269 12.72 -7.98 -8.77
N ALA A 270 12.03 -8.28 -9.86
CA ALA A 270 11.39 -7.27 -10.71
C ALA A 270 10.24 -6.54 -9.98
N GLU A 271 9.40 -7.26 -9.23
CA GLU A 271 8.34 -6.65 -8.41
C GLU A 271 8.91 -5.81 -7.26
N ILE A 272 9.96 -6.30 -6.60
CA ILE A 272 10.65 -5.57 -5.52
C ILE A 272 11.29 -4.30 -6.09
N CYS A 273 11.92 -4.37 -7.27
CA CYS A 273 12.47 -3.21 -7.97
C CYS A 273 11.40 -2.14 -8.21
N CYS A 274 10.19 -2.51 -8.66
CA CYS A 274 9.08 -1.57 -8.79
C CYS A 274 8.64 -0.99 -7.44
N GLY A 275 8.59 -1.80 -6.37
CA GLY A 275 8.26 -1.32 -5.03
C GLY A 275 9.28 -0.32 -4.48
N LEU A 276 10.57 -0.56 -4.71
CA LEU A 276 11.64 0.38 -4.36
C LEU A 276 11.54 1.67 -5.18
N GLU A 277 11.30 1.56 -6.50
CA GLU A 277 11.09 2.72 -7.36
C GLU A 277 9.92 3.59 -6.88
N ASP A 278 8.80 2.98 -6.47
CA ASP A 278 7.64 3.70 -5.95
C ASP A 278 7.96 4.43 -4.63
N LEU A 279 8.72 3.80 -3.73
CA LEU A 279 9.18 4.44 -2.49
C LEU A 279 10.16 5.59 -2.78
N HIS A 280 11.14 5.36 -3.65
CA HIS A 280 12.17 6.35 -4.00
C HIS A 280 11.56 7.55 -4.72
N ARG A 281 10.52 7.35 -5.56
CA ARG A 281 9.75 8.43 -6.21
C ARG A 281 9.07 9.33 -5.18
N GLU A 282 8.60 8.76 -4.07
CA GLU A 282 8.05 9.49 -2.93
C GLU A 282 9.14 10.00 -1.96
N ARG A 283 10.42 9.90 -2.37
CA ARG A 283 11.61 10.28 -1.62
C ARG A 283 11.76 9.51 -0.30
N ILE A 284 11.35 8.26 -0.26
CA ILE A 284 11.44 7.39 0.91
C ILE A 284 12.49 6.31 0.67
N VAL A 285 13.49 6.20 1.55
CA VAL A 285 14.41 5.06 1.59
C VAL A 285 13.90 4.02 2.59
N TYR A 286 13.90 2.74 2.22
CA TYR A 286 13.26 1.67 2.98
C TYR A 286 14.13 1.09 4.10
N ARG A 287 15.41 0.82 3.84
CA ARG A 287 16.47 0.43 4.80
C ARG A 287 16.31 -0.91 5.53
N ASP A 288 15.29 -1.72 5.23
CA ASP A 288 15.12 -3.04 5.85
C ASP A 288 14.61 -4.10 4.88
N LEU A 289 15.09 -4.07 3.63
CA LEU A 289 14.80 -5.11 2.65
C LEU A 289 15.50 -6.42 3.01
N LYS A 290 14.70 -7.46 3.22
CA LYS A 290 15.10 -8.82 3.61
C LYS A 290 13.95 -9.81 3.37
N PRO A 291 14.19 -11.13 3.34
CA PRO A 291 13.16 -12.11 3.03
C PRO A 291 11.94 -12.08 3.97
N GLU A 292 12.11 -11.77 5.25
CA GLU A 292 11.00 -11.68 6.21
C GLU A 292 9.99 -10.58 5.88
N ASN A 293 10.44 -9.51 5.21
CA ASN A 293 9.63 -8.33 4.96
C ASN A 293 8.99 -8.32 3.57
N ILE A 294 9.22 -9.34 2.75
CA ILE A 294 8.55 -9.53 1.46
C ILE A 294 7.47 -10.58 1.64
N LEU A 295 6.21 -10.20 1.44
CA LEU A 295 5.05 -11.05 1.66
C LEU A 295 4.35 -11.36 0.34
N LEU A 296 3.78 -12.56 0.21
CA LEU A 296 3.03 -13.00 -0.98
C LEU A 296 1.52 -12.88 -0.75
N ASP A 297 0.78 -12.49 -1.78
CA ASP A 297 -0.69 -12.56 -1.79
C ASP A 297 -1.20 -13.93 -2.28
N ASP A 298 -2.53 -14.09 -2.38
CA ASP A 298 -3.14 -15.35 -2.81
C ASP A 298 -2.90 -15.67 -4.31
N HIS A 299 -2.48 -14.70 -5.11
CA HIS A 299 -2.19 -14.87 -6.54
C HIS A 299 -0.69 -15.08 -6.81
N GLY A 300 0.16 -14.94 -5.78
CA GLY A 300 1.60 -15.14 -5.87
C GLY A 300 2.41 -13.87 -6.14
N HIS A 301 1.78 -12.70 -6.13
CA HIS A 301 2.47 -11.41 -6.22
C HIS A 301 3.05 -11.01 -4.87
N ILE A 302 4.19 -10.32 -4.88
CA ILE A 302 4.82 -9.84 -3.64
C ILE A 302 4.41 -8.41 -3.27
N ARG A 303 4.55 -8.08 -1.99
CA ARG A 303 4.61 -6.71 -1.49
C ARG A 303 5.67 -6.55 -0.41
N ILE A 304 6.35 -5.40 -0.43
CA ILE A 304 7.19 -4.90 0.65
C ILE A 304 6.29 -4.56 1.85
N SER A 305 6.72 -4.97 3.05
CA SER A 305 6.01 -4.77 4.32
C SER A 305 6.94 -4.20 5.41
N ASP A 306 6.40 -3.88 6.58
CA ASP A 306 7.13 -3.35 7.74
C ASP A 306 8.02 -2.12 7.45
N LEU A 307 7.41 -0.94 7.35
CA LEU A 307 8.09 0.32 7.01
C LEU A 307 8.62 1.05 8.27
N GLY A 308 8.80 0.34 9.38
CA GLY A 308 9.23 0.93 10.65
C GLY A 308 10.60 1.61 10.61
N LEU A 309 11.49 1.17 9.71
CA LEU A 309 12.81 1.77 9.51
C LEU A 309 12.89 2.69 8.29
N ALA A 310 11.82 2.79 7.50
CA ALA A 310 11.80 3.67 6.34
C ALA A 310 11.88 5.15 6.77
N VAL A 311 12.42 6.02 5.92
CA VAL A 311 12.51 7.45 6.23
C VAL A 311 12.46 8.29 4.97
N TYR A 312 11.88 9.48 5.09
CA TYR A 312 11.90 10.49 4.04
C TYR A 312 13.31 11.10 3.90
N VAL A 313 13.79 11.20 2.67
CA VAL A 313 15.05 11.84 2.30
C VAL A 313 14.71 13.18 1.64
N PRO A 314 14.98 14.32 2.32
CA PRO A 314 14.71 15.63 1.74
C PRO A 314 15.40 15.80 0.38
N GLU A 315 14.82 16.63 -0.47
CA GLU A 315 15.37 16.90 -1.80
C GLU A 315 16.78 17.48 -1.69
N GLU A 316 17.69 17.03 -2.54
CA GLU A 316 19.12 17.42 -2.54
C GLU A 316 19.91 17.13 -1.23
N GLU A 317 19.28 16.51 -0.23
CA GLU A 317 19.93 16.16 1.03
C GLU A 317 20.30 14.67 1.12
N THR A 318 21.22 14.38 2.05
CA THR A 318 21.59 13.02 2.46
C THR A 318 21.28 12.80 3.92
N ILE A 319 20.92 11.57 4.27
CA ILE A 319 20.68 11.18 5.66
C ILE A 319 21.87 10.39 6.21
N LYS A 320 21.92 10.30 7.54
CA LYS A 320 22.90 9.47 8.26
C LYS A 320 22.17 8.60 9.27
N GLY A 321 22.47 7.32 9.30
CA GLY A 321 21.90 6.42 10.30
C GLY A 321 22.30 4.97 10.09
N ARG A 322 22.87 4.36 11.12
CA ARG A 322 23.27 2.95 11.14
C ARG A 322 22.12 2.06 11.61
N VAL A 323 21.18 1.80 10.70
CA VAL A 323 19.96 1.00 10.96
C VAL A 323 19.77 -0.05 9.86
N GLY A 324 19.04 -1.11 10.19
CA GLY A 324 18.78 -2.24 9.28
C GLY A 324 19.18 -3.57 9.90
N THR A 325 18.98 -4.64 9.15
CA THR A 325 19.30 -6.01 9.57
C THR A 325 20.74 -6.37 9.18
N VAL A 326 21.50 -6.94 10.12
CA VAL A 326 22.88 -7.41 9.90
C VAL A 326 22.92 -8.39 8.72
N GLY A 327 23.86 -8.22 7.80
CA GLY A 327 23.96 -8.99 6.55
C GLY A 327 23.24 -8.34 5.35
N TYR A 328 22.28 -7.45 5.59
CA TYR A 328 21.57 -6.67 4.53
C TYR A 328 21.92 -5.18 4.56
N MET A 329 22.52 -4.67 5.65
CA MET A 329 23.04 -3.31 5.68
C MET A 329 24.19 -3.15 4.68
N ALA A 330 24.08 -2.15 3.81
CA ALA A 330 25.12 -1.81 2.83
C ALA A 330 26.42 -1.31 3.50
N PRO A 331 27.58 -1.38 2.82
CA PRO A 331 28.87 -0.95 3.37
C PRO A 331 28.84 0.48 3.93
N GLU A 332 28.25 1.43 3.22
CA GLU A 332 28.14 2.83 3.65
C GLU A 332 27.28 2.99 4.92
N VAL A 333 26.28 2.12 5.12
CA VAL A 333 25.47 2.09 6.35
C VAL A 333 26.27 1.53 7.52
N VAL A 334 27.02 0.43 7.29
CA VAL A 334 27.88 -0.20 8.31
C VAL A 334 28.98 0.76 8.77
N GLN A 335 29.55 1.51 7.84
CA GLN A 335 30.57 2.54 8.05
C GLN A 335 30.00 3.85 8.61
N ASN A 336 28.67 3.94 8.73
CA ASN A 336 27.96 5.11 9.24
C ASN A 336 28.29 6.36 8.42
N GLU A 337 28.27 6.23 7.10
CA GLU A 337 28.40 7.30 6.13
C GLU A 337 27.03 7.92 5.82
N ARG A 338 27.04 8.98 5.00
CA ARG A 338 25.82 9.62 4.50
C ARG A 338 25.36 8.90 3.23
N TYR A 339 24.05 8.74 3.09
CA TYR A 339 23.46 8.03 1.95
C TYR A 339 22.08 8.60 1.58
N THR A 340 21.59 8.21 0.40
CA THR A 340 20.20 8.45 -0.06
C THR A 340 19.48 7.12 -0.19
N PHE A 341 19.45 6.53 -1.38
CA PHE A 341 18.70 5.31 -1.72
C PHE A 341 19.58 4.09 -1.99
N SER A 342 20.90 4.29 -2.05
CA SER A 342 21.88 3.23 -2.32
C SER A 342 21.78 1.99 -1.42
N PRO A 343 21.35 2.06 -0.14
CA PRO A 343 21.23 0.86 0.68
C PRO A 343 20.11 -0.10 0.22
N ASP A 344 19.07 0.41 -0.43
CA ASP A 344 17.96 -0.43 -0.89
C ASP A 344 18.36 -1.26 -2.11
N TRP A 345 19.17 -0.72 -3.02
CA TRP A 345 19.72 -1.45 -4.16
C TRP A 345 20.72 -2.53 -3.75
N TRP A 346 21.56 -2.23 -2.76
CA TRP A 346 22.42 -3.24 -2.13
C TRP A 346 21.59 -4.40 -1.56
N ALA A 347 20.55 -4.08 -0.79
CA ALA A 347 19.71 -5.09 -0.17
C ALA A 347 18.91 -5.91 -1.20
N LEU A 348 18.56 -5.32 -2.37
CA LEU A 348 18.01 -6.07 -3.50
C LEU A 348 19.03 -7.10 -4.03
N GLY A 349 20.31 -6.72 -4.13
CA GLY A 349 21.40 -7.64 -4.48
C GLY A 349 21.52 -8.80 -3.48
N CYS A 350 21.53 -8.50 -2.17
CA CYS A 350 21.54 -9.53 -1.12
C CYS A 350 20.34 -10.48 -1.23
N LEU A 351 19.15 -9.92 -1.48
CA LEU A 351 17.91 -10.69 -1.53
C LEU A 351 17.83 -11.57 -2.79
N LEU A 352 18.24 -11.07 -3.95
CA LEU A 352 18.31 -11.86 -5.18
C LEU A 352 19.33 -13.00 -5.05
N TYR A 353 20.49 -12.72 -4.48
CA TYR A 353 21.50 -13.75 -4.17
C TYR A 353 20.89 -14.84 -3.28
N GLU A 354 20.24 -14.45 -2.18
CA GLU A 354 19.69 -15.39 -1.21
C GLU A 354 18.52 -16.20 -1.77
N MET A 355 17.71 -15.61 -2.65
CA MET A 355 16.66 -16.33 -3.38
C MET A 355 17.26 -17.44 -4.25
N ILE A 356 18.34 -17.19 -4.99
CA ILE A 356 18.93 -18.19 -5.90
C ILE A 356 19.76 -19.22 -5.14
N GLU A 357 20.66 -18.77 -4.29
CA GLU A 357 21.61 -19.64 -3.59
C GLU A 357 20.93 -20.48 -2.50
N GLY A 358 19.94 -19.89 -1.81
CA GLY A 358 19.33 -20.46 -0.61
C GLY A 358 20.13 -20.20 0.67
N GLN A 359 20.99 -19.18 0.68
CA GLN A 359 21.69 -18.64 1.86
C GLN A 359 22.11 -17.19 1.63
N SER A 360 22.32 -16.42 2.71
CA SER A 360 22.82 -15.04 2.61
C SER A 360 24.27 -14.99 2.13
N PRO A 361 24.65 -13.99 1.31
CA PRO A 361 26.01 -13.87 0.77
C PRO A 361 27.10 -13.69 1.84
N PHE A 362 26.74 -13.12 3.00
CA PHE A 362 27.69 -12.83 4.08
C PHE A 362 27.38 -13.57 5.38
N GLN A 363 26.34 -14.41 5.42
CA GLN A 363 25.93 -15.14 6.61
C GLN A 363 25.42 -16.55 6.30
N GLN A 364 26.24 -17.56 6.62
CA GLN A 364 25.87 -18.96 6.42
C GLN A 364 24.79 -19.41 7.41
N ARG A 365 23.71 -20.03 6.88
CA ARG A 365 22.60 -20.59 7.67
C ARG A 365 23.12 -21.73 8.55
N ARG A 366 23.11 -21.52 9.88
CA ARG A 366 23.57 -22.43 10.98
C ARG A 366 24.94 -22.12 11.58
N LYS A 367 25.75 -21.23 11.00
CA LYS A 367 26.95 -20.74 11.69
C LYS A 367 26.59 -19.51 12.51
N LYS A 368 26.81 -19.57 13.82
CA LYS A 368 26.73 -18.39 14.69
C LYS A 368 27.99 -17.56 14.47
N ILE A 369 27.92 -16.64 13.51
CA ILE A 369 28.96 -15.66 13.24
C ILE A 369 28.67 -14.43 14.10
N LYS A 370 29.71 -13.83 14.69
CA LYS A 370 29.55 -12.58 15.45
C LYS A 370 29.17 -11.44 14.50
N ARG A 371 28.41 -10.47 15.01
CA ARG A 371 27.96 -9.30 14.23
C ARG A 371 29.12 -8.57 13.56
N GLU A 372 30.20 -8.37 14.30
CA GLU A 372 31.38 -7.62 13.86
C GLU A 372 32.07 -8.32 12.68
N GLU A 373 32.03 -9.67 12.64
CA GLU A 373 32.61 -10.44 11.55
C GLU A 373 31.73 -10.36 10.29
N VAL A 374 30.39 -10.43 10.42
CA VAL A 374 29.50 -10.23 9.26
C VAL A 374 29.68 -8.82 8.68
N GLU A 375 29.82 -7.80 9.55
CA GLU A 375 30.08 -6.42 9.13
C GLU A 375 31.44 -6.27 8.45
N ARG A 376 32.46 -7.04 8.87
CA ARG A 376 33.77 -7.10 8.19
C ARG A 376 33.63 -7.73 6.79
N LEU A 377 32.93 -8.87 6.69
CA LEU A 377 32.70 -9.55 5.41
C LEU A 377 32.00 -8.63 4.40
N VAL A 378 30.95 -7.93 4.82
CA VAL A 378 30.24 -6.95 3.98
C VAL A 378 31.19 -5.88 3.41
N ARG A 379 32.14 -5.39 4.21
CA ARG A 379 33.09 -4.34 3.78
C ARG A 379 34.25 -4.85 2.92
N GLU A 380 34.72 -6.07 3.15
CA GLU A 380 36.04 -6.49 2.65
C GLU A 380 35.99 -7.68 1.69
N VAL A 381 34.97 -8.52 1.78
CA VAL A 381 34.96 -9.81 1.09
C VAL A 381 33.95 -9.77 -0.06
N GLU A 382 34.38 -10.16 -1.26
CA GLU A 382 33.49 -10.39 -2.39
C GLU A 382 32.67 -11.66 -2.17
N GLU A 383 31.42 -11.63 -2.63
CA GLU A 383 30.53 -12.77 -2.57
C GLU A 383 30.93 -13.88 -3.56
N GLU A 384 30.72 -15.13 -3.15
CA GLU A 384 30.98 -16.31 -3.97
C GLU A 384 29.71 -16.79 -4.65
N TYR A 385 29.79 -17.29 -5.88
CA TYR A 385 28.63 -17.75 -6.65
C TYR A 385 28.76 -19.24 -6.97
N SER A 386 27.75 -20.03 -6.61
CA SER A 386 27.69 -21.44 -6.98
C SER A 386 27.23 -21.63 -8.43
N ALA A 387 27.15 -22.88 -8.89
CA ALA A 387 26.62 -23.24 -10.20
C ALA A 387 25.11 -22.97 -10.37
N LYS A 388 24.41 -22.51 -9.31
CA LYS A 388 22.99 -22.12 -9.39
C LYS A 388 22.74 -20.82 -10.16
N PHE A 389 23.76 -19.97 -10.31
CA PHE A 389 23.62 -18.68 -10.97
C PHE A 389 23.90 -18.79 -12.46
N SER A 390 23.00 -18.27 -13.30
CA SER A 390 23.34 -17.91 -14.67
C SER A 390 24.35 -16.76 -14.72
N GLU A 391 24.98 -16.55 -15.87
CA GLU A 391 25.90 -15.42 -16.07
C GLU A 391 25.21 -14.07 -15.86
N ASP A 392 23.96 -13.93 -16.30
CA ASP A 392 23.17 -12.71 -16.08
C ASP A 392 22.81 -12.53 -14.60
N ALA A 393 22.44 -13.61 -13.89
CA ALA A 393 22.11 -13.55 -12.47
C ALA A 393 23.33 -13.16 -11.62
N LYS A 394 24.49 -13.74 -11.94
CA LYS A 394 25.77 -13.38 -11.33
C LYS A 394 26.14 -11.93 -11.64
N SER A 395 25.98 -11.50 -12.89
CA SER A 395 26.25 -10.13 -13.34
C SER A 395 25.45 -9.11 -12.53
N ILE A 396 24.12 -9.25 -12.46
CA ILE A 396 23.29 -8.27 -11.73
C ILE A 396 23.60 -8.27 -10.24
N CYS A 397 23.81 -9.44 -9.61
CA CYS A 397 24.16 -9.51 -8.20
C CYS A 397 25.47 -8.76 -7.93
N LYS A 398 26.52 -8.95 -8.75
CA LYS A 398 27.78 -8.21 -8.62
C LYS A 398 27.59 -6.70 -8.75
N MET A 399 26.78 -6.26 -9.72
CA MET A 399 26.55 -4.82 -9.95
C MET A 399 25.72 -4.18 -8.81
N LEU A 400 24.77 -4.90 -8.22
CA LEU A 400 24.01 -4.43 -7.05
C LEU A 400 24.82 -4.52 -5.74
N LEU A 401 25.72 -5.50 -5.63
CA LEU A 401 26.63 -5.71 -4.49
C LEU A 401 27.97 -5.00 -4.65
N ALA A 402 28.07 -4.03 -5.55
CA ALA A 402 29.21 -3.12 -5.62
C ALA A 402 29.36 -2.38 -4.28
N LYS A 403 30.54 -2.48 -3.68
CA LYS A 403 30.78 -1.95 -2.34
C LYS A 403 30.80 -0.42 -2.34
N ASP A 404 31.35 0.18 -3.39
CA ASP A 404 31.25 1.62 -3.64
C ASP A 404 29.82 1.95 -4.12
N PRO A 405 29.05 2.78 -3.39
CA PRO A 405 27.71 3.15 -3.80
C PRO A 405 27.67 3.95 -5.11
N THR A 406 28.75 4.60 -5.54
CA THR A 406 28.82 5.36 -6.80
C THR A 406 28.94 4.48 -8.04
N GLU A 407 29.47 3.27 -7.87
CA GLU A 407 29.57 2.26 -8.94
C GLU A 407 28.36 1.30 -8.95
N ARG A 408 27.54 1.33 -7.89
CA ARG A 408 26.42 0.41 -7.70
C ARG A 408 25.27 0.68 -8.68
N LEU A 409 24.74 -0.41 -9.26
CA LEU A 409 23.59 -0.34 -10.15
C LEU A 409 22.38 0.23 -9.42
N GLY A 410 21.72 1.20 -10.03
CA GLY A 410 20.62 1.97 -9.43
C GLY A 410 21.06 3.28 -8.76
N CYS A 411 22.37 3.57 -8.73
CA CYS A 411 22.93 4.77 -8.09
C CYS A 411 23.61 5.73 -9.08
N GLN A 412 23.62 5.44 -10.38
CA GLN A 412 24.37 6.20 -11.40
C GLN A 412 23.55 7.34 -12.04
N GLY A 413 22.41 7.69 -11.46
CA GLY A 413 21.55 8.81 -11.84
C GLY A 413 20.24 8.43 -12.56
N GLY A 414 20.14 7.20 -13.07
CA GLY A 414 18.92 6.62 -13.68
C GLY A 414 18.04 5.81 -12.73
N GLY A 415 18.55 5.47 -11.53
CA GLY A 415 17.76 4.80 -10.49
C GLY A 415 17.25 3.43 -10.93
N ALA A 416 15.98 3.15 -10.71
CA ALA A 416 15.36 1.89 -11.12
C ALA A 416 15.46 1.62 -12.63
N SER A 417 15.59 2.65 -13.48
CA SER A 417 15.72 2.48 -14.93
C SER A 417 16.99 1.71 -15.31
N GLU A 418 18.09 1.92 -14.57
CA GLU A 418 19.33 1.18 -14.75
C GLU A 418 19.13 -0.31 -14.42
N VAL A 419 18.51 -0.59 -13.28
CA VAL A 419 18.23 -1.95 -12.80
C VAL A 419 17.32 -2.69 -13.77
N LYS A 420 16.24 -2.06 -14.21
CA LYS A 420 15.27 -2.60 -15.18
C LYS A 420 15.89 -2.84 -16.56
N GLY A 421 16.93 -2.11 -16.92
CA GLY A 421 17.67 -2.26 -18.18
C GLY A 421 18.65 -3.44 -18.21
N HIS A 422 18.89 -4.11 -17.08
CA HIS A 422 19.82 -5.24 -17.03
C HIS A 422 19.30 -6.45 -17.85
N PRO A 423 20.17 -7.17 -18.61
CA PRO A 423 19.77 -8.30 -19.46
C PRO A 423 18.98 -9.44 -18.78
N ILE A 424 19.14 -9.61 -17.47
CA ILE A 424 18.35 -10.58 -16.68
C ILE A 424 16.84 -10.34 -16.77
N PHE A 425 16.41 -9.08 -16.97
CA PHE A 425 15.01 -8.69 -17.06
C PHE A 425 14.52 -8.55 -18.52
N ARG A 426 15.28 -9.03 -19.52
CA ARG A 426 14.93 -8.88 -20.95
C ARG A 426 13.53 -9.40 -21.32
N SER A 427 13.02 -10.39 -20.59
CA SER A 427 11.69 -11.00 -20.79
C SER A 427 10.58 -10.31 -19.99
N VAL A 428 10.91 -9.35 -19.11
CA VAL A 428 9.97 -8.68 -18.22
C VAL A 428 9.52 -7.37 -18.85
N ASN A 429 8.26 -7.31 -19.27
CA ASN A 429 7.63 -6.05 -19.61
C ASN A 429 7.19 -5.33 -18.31
N PHE A 430 7.99 -4.36 -17.85
CA PHE A 430 7.74 -3.65 -16.59
C PHE A 430 6.44 -2.82 -16.58
N LYS A 431 5.93 -2.36 -17.72
CA LYS A 431 4.62 -1.69 -17.78
C LYS A 431 3.49 -2.66 -17.46
N ARG A 432 3.56 -3.88 -18.02
CA ARG A 432 2.60 -4.96 -17.75
C ARG A 432 2.74 -5.49 -16.33
N LEU A 433 3.96 -5.64 -15.83
CA LEU A 433 4.22 -6.01 -14.43
C LEU A 433 3.61 -4.96 -13.48
N GLY A 434 3.90 -3.69 -13.73
CA GLY A 434 3.33 -2.52 -13.05
C GLY A 434 1.82 -2.35 -13.22
N ALA A 435 1.18 -3.11 -14.10
CA ALA A 435 -0.28 -3.19 -14.24
C ALA A 435 -0.87 -4.46 -13.59
N GLY A 436 -0.05 -5.39 -13.09
CA GLY A 436 -0.49 -6.69 -12.57
C GLY A 436 -0.98 -7.63 -13.66
N MET A 437 -0.43 -7.53 -14.87
CA MET A 437 -0.84 -8.31 -16.05
C MET A 437 0.11 -9.47 -16.39
N LEU A 438 1.19 -9.63 -15.62
CA LEU A 438 2.08 -10.79 -15.75
C LEU A 438 1.69 -11.82 -14.69
N GLU A 439 1.52 -13.06 -15.12
CA GLU A 439 1.22 -14.16 -14.20
C GLU A 439 2.47 -14.54 -13.39
N PRO A 440 2.37 -14.65 -12.06
CA PRO A 440 3.48 -15.13 -11.25
C PRO A 440 3.86 -16.57 -11.59
N PRO A 441 5.16 -16.92 -11.59
CA PRO A 441 5.61 -18.30 -11.86
C PRO A 441 5.25 -19.28 -10.73
N PHE A 442 4.81 -18.77 -9.58
CA PHE A 442 4.35 -19.56 -8.46
C PHE A 442 3.10 -18.94 -7.85
N VAL A 443 2.04 -19.75 -7.72
CA VAL A 443 0.79 -19.38 -7.04
C VAL A 443 0.69 -20.18 -5.75
N PRO A 444 0.54 -19.54 -4.57
CA PRO A 444 0.35 -20.24 -3.31
C PRO A 444 -0.92 -21.12 -3.32
N ASP A 445 -0.82 -22.34 -2.80
CA ASP A 445 -1.96 -23.23 -2.65
C ASP A 445 -2.99 -22.61 -1.69
N PRO A 446 -4.25 -22.38 -2.12
CA PRO A 446 -5.31 -21.82 -1.30
C PRO A 446 -5.73 -22.72 -0.12
N GLN A 447 -5.16 -23.91 0.07
CA GLN A 447 -5.36 -24.78 1.23
C GLN A 447 -4.15 -24.82 2.18
N ALA A 448 -2.96 -24.42 1.71
CA ALA A 448 -1.74 -24.42 2.49
C ALA A 448 -1.61 -23.17 3.39
N VAL A 449 -0.88 -23.31 4.50
CA VAL A 449 -0.51 -22.20 5.39
C VAL A 449 1.00 -22.03 5.35
N TYR A 450 1.45 -20.86 4.88
CA TYR A 450 2.85 -20.53 4.65
C TYR A 450 3.43 -19.74 5.83
N CYS A 451 3.28 -20.27 7.05
CA CYS A 451 3.89 -19.71 8.25
C CYS A 451 4.24 -20.83 9.24
N LYS A 452 5.05 -20.51 10.24
CA LYS A 452 5.26 -21.40 11.38
C LYS A 452 3.95 -21.57 12.17
N ASP A 453 3.80 -22.68 12.88
CA ASP A 453 2.58 -22.96 13.65
C ASP A 453 2.32 -21.86 14.69
N VAL A 454 1.04 -21.56 14.94
CA VAL A 454 0.63 -20.49 15.87
C VAL A 454 1.17 -20.74 17.28
N LEU A 455 1.35 -22.01 17.66
CA LEU A 455 1.93 -22.42 18.94
C LEU A 455 3.41 -22.06 19.07
N ASP A 456 4.13 -21.92 17.94
CA ASP A 456 5.54 -21.51 17.90
C ASP A 456 5.69 -19.98 17.97
N ILE A 457 4.58 -19.22 17.96
CA ILE A 457 4.61 -17.77 18.13
C ILE A 457 4.81 -17.48 19.62
N GLU A 458 6.07 -17.24 20.00
CA GLU A 458 6.44 -16.89 21.37
C GLU A 458 5.54 -15.81 21.97
N GLN A 459 4.93 -16.08 23.12
CA GLN A 459 4.13 -15.08 23.82
C GLN A 459 5.01 -13.94 24.34
N PHE A 460 4.49 -12.72 24.30
CA PHE A 460 5.15 -11.60 24.95
C PHE A 460 4.98 -11.66 26.46
N SER A 461 6.04 -11.35 27.20
CA SER A 461 5.91 -11.01 28.61
C SER A 461 5.09 -9.72 28.77
N THR A 462 4.18 -9.72 29.74
CA THR A 462 3.35 -8.55 30.09
C THR A 462 4.22 -7.41 30.58
N VAL A 463 4.00 -6.20 30.07
CA VAL A 463 4.72 -5.00 30.53
C VAL A 463 4.13 -4.51 31.86
N LYS A 464 4.88 -4.70 32.95
CA LYS A 464 4.57 -4.19 34.30
C LYS A 464 5.30 -2.87 34.57
N GLY A 465 4.75 -2.05 35.47
CA GLY A 465 5.40 -0.81 35.96
C GLY A 465 5.41 0.35 34.96
N VAL A 466 4.51 0.34 33.97
CA VAL A 466 4.36 1.44 32.99
C VAL A 466 2.93 1.95 33.03
N GLU A 467 2.80 3.23 33.35
CA GLU A 467 1.54 3.98 33.32
C GLU A 467 1.52 4.95 32.15
N LEU A 468 0.35 5.09 31.54
CA LEU A 468 0.13 6.05 30.45
C LEU A 468 -0.26 7.39 31.05
N ASP A 469 0.28 8.47 30.51
CA ASP A 469 0.06 9.84 30.95
C ASP A 469 -0.57 10.69 29.83
N PRO A 470 -1.05 11.91 30.11
CA PRO A 470 -1.75 12.73 29.11
C PRO A 470 -0.92 13.09 27.86
N LYS A 471 0.41 13.08 27.92
CA LYS A 471 1.26 13.34 26.73
C LYS A 471 1.17 12.17 25.76
N ASP A 472 1.02 10.95 26.28
CA ASP A 472 0.85 9.75 25.46
C ASP A 472 -0.46 9.81 24.66
N GLU A 473 -1.55 10.28 25.28
CA GLU A 473 -2.87 10.41 24.62
C GLU A 473 -2.83 11.37 23.43
N SER A 474 -2.10 12.49 23.55
CA SER A 474 -1.89 13.42 22.43
C SER A 474 -1.16 12.75 21.26
N PHE A 475 -0.19 11.88 21.55
CA PHE A 475 0.50 11.09 20.53
C PHE A 475 -0.43 10.05 19.88
N TYR A 476 -1.22 9.32 20.67
CA TYR A 476 -2.13 8.29 20.15
C TYR A 476 -3.23 8.86 19.24
N GLY A 477 -3.71 10.08 19.55
CA GLY A 477 -4.62 10.82 18.68
C GLY A 477 -4.03 11.13 17.29
N LYS A 478 -2.73 11.38 17.18
CA LYS A 478 -2.05 11.65 15.89
C LYS A 478 -1.93 10.41 15.01
N VAL A 479 -1.84 9.23 15.60
CA VAL A 479 -1.77 7.97 14.85
C VAL A 479 -3.16 7.56 14.35
N SER A 480 -4.20 7.84 15.13
CA SER A 480 -5.57 7.36 14.91
C SER A 480 -6.36 8.24 13.92
N THR A 481 -5.95 8.27 12.66
CA THR A 481 -6.60 9.11 11.62
C THR A 481 -7.86 8.51 11.00
N GLY A 482 -8.26 7.28 11.37
CA GLY A 482 -9.44 6.62 10.81
C GLY A 482 -9.14 5.95 9.48
N CYS A 483 -9.99 6.16 8.47
CA CYS A 483 -9.84 5.57 7.14
C CYS A 483 -8.78 6.31 6.31
N VAL A 484 -8.02 5.56 5.51
CA VAL A 484 -7.15 6.12 4.46
C VAL A 484 -7.92 6.10 3.14
N SER A 485 -8.04 7.25 2.47
CA SER A 485 -9.02 7.46 1.39
C SER A 485 -8.90 6.47 0.22
N ILE A 486 -7.72 6.33 -0.38
CA ILE A 486 -7.56 5.50 -1.60
C ILE A 486 -7.86 4.01 -1.31
N PRO A 487 -7.24 3.37 -0.28
CA PRO A 487 -7.52 1.96 0.01
C PRO A 487 -8.96 1.70 0.47
N TRP A 488 -9.58 2.64 1.18
CA TRP A 488 -11.00 2.55 1.58
C TRP A 488 -11.93 2.61 0.37
N GLN A 489 -11.67 3.51 -0.59
CA GLN A 489 -12.46 3.61 -1.81
C GLN A 489 -12.31 2.36 -2.69
N ASN A 490 -11.08 1.84 -2.84
CA ASN A 490 -10.85 0.57 -3.51
C ASN A 490 -11.59 -0.58 -2.83
N GLU A 491 -11.61 -0.65 -1.50
CA GLU A 491 -12.42 -1.62 -0.76
C GLU A 491 -13.91 -1.55 -1.11
N MET A 492 -14.49 -0.34 -1.15
CA MET A 492 -15.91 -0.20 -1.50
C MET A 492 -16.21 -0.68 -2.92
N ILE A 493 -15.27 -0.47 -3.85
CA ILE A 493 -15.40 -0.91 -5.24
C ILE A 493 -15.23 -2.43 -5.35
N GLU A 494 -14.14 -2.99 -4.83
CA GLU A 494 -13.81 -4.43 -4.89
C GLU A 494 -14.85 -5.32 -4.21
N THR A 495 -15.50 -4.80 -3.15
CA THR A 495 -16.56 -5.54 -2.44
C THR A 495 -17.96 -5.28 -3.01
N GLU A 496 -18.06 -4.61 -4.16
CA GLU A 496 -19.30 -4.24 -4.85
C GLU A 496 -20.23 -3.33 -4.02
N CYS A 497 -19.82 -2.87 -2.84
CA CYS A 497 -20.59 -1.92 -2.02
C CYS A 497 -20.85 -0.62 -2.79
N PHE A 498 -19.87 -0.14 -3.57
CA PHE A 498 -20.04 1.01 -4.45
C PHE A 498 -21.15 0.77 -5.46
N ALA A 499 -21.06 -0.30 -6.25
CA ALA A 499 -22.05 -0.60 -7.30
C ALA A 499 -23.47 -0.80 -6.72
N GLU A 500 -23.59 -1.48 -5.57
CA GLU A 500 -24.88 -1.76 -4.93
C GLU A 500 -25.54 -0.54 -4.25
N LEU A 501 -24.74 0.42 -3.74
CA LEU A 501 -25.26 1.60 -3.06
C LEU A 501 -25.35 2.82 -3.98
N ASN A 502 -24.45 2.95 -4.96
CA ASN A 502 -24.36 4.09 -5.86
C ASN A 502 -25.42 4.03 -6.97
N VAL A 503 -26.68 4.11 -6.57
CA VAL A 503 -27.83 4.11 -7.49
C VAL A 503 -28.31 5.55 -7.71
N PHE A 504 -28.62 5.86 -8.96
CA PHE A 504 -29.38 7.03 -9.39
C PHE A 504 -30.71 6.52 -9.95
N TYR A 505 -31.84 7.18 -9.64
CA TYR A 505 -33.14 6.75 -10.17
C TYR A 505 -33.24 7.07 -11.67
N GLU A 506 -34.00 6.26 -12.42
CA GLU A 506 -34.20 6.44 -13.87
C GLU A 506 -34.75 7.84 -14.20
N ALA A 507 -34.40 8.34 -15.39
CA ALA A 507 -34.83 9.65 -15.93
C ALA A 507 -34.28 10.91 -15.21
N GLY A 508 -33.10 10.85 -14.60
CA GLY A 508 -32.43 12.05 -14.07
C GLY A 508 -33.08 12.61 -12.79
N THR A 509 -33.95 11.83 -12.14
CA THR A 509 -34.53 12.21 -10.85
C THR A 509 -33.52 11.99 -9.72
N VAL A 510 -33.39 13.02 -8.88
CA VAL A 510 -32.52 13.05 -7.70
C VAL A 510 -33.01 12.03 -6.68
N SER A 511 -32.11 11.20 -6.13
CA SER A 511 -32.49 10.27 -5.07
C SER A 511 -32.92 11.03 -3.80
N PRO A 512 -33.82 10.48 -2.95
CA PRO A 512 -34.30 11.21 -1.76
C PRO A 512 -33.20 11.68 -0.81
N ASP A 513 -32.07 10.98 -0.76
CA ASP A 513 -30.88 11.36 0.01
C ASP A 513 -30.12 12.56 -0.59
N LEU A 514 -30.30 12.84 -1.89
CA LEU A 514 -29.71 13.94 -2.64
C LEU A 514 -30.67 15.13 -2.85
N ASP A 515 -31.97 14.99 -2.53
CA ASP A 515 -32.97 16.04 -2.72
C ASP A 515 -32.89 17.08 -1.59
N TRP A 516 -32.31 18.24 -1.89
CA TRP A 516 -32.24 19.37 -0.97
C TRP A 516 -33.59 19.88 -0.46
N ARG A 517 -34.68 19.61 -1.19
CA ARG A 517 -36.05 20.03 -0.85
C ARG A 517 -36.81 18.98 -0.04
N GLY A 518 -36.31 17.74 0.00
CA GLY A 518 -36.88 16.66 0.78
C GLY A 518 -36.72 16.90 2.28
N GLN A 519 -37.61 16.33 3.10
CA GLN A 519 -37.36 16.30 4.54
C GLN A 519 -36.10 15.46 4.82
N PRO A 520 -35.20 15.91 5.73
CA PRO A 520 -34.04 15.12 6.11
C PRO A 520 -34.50 13.72 6.51
N SER A 521 -33.84 12.68 5.95
CA SER A 521 -34.10 11.31 6.38
C SER A 521 -33.94 11.22 7.90
N PRO A 522 -34.85 10.53 8.63
CA PRO A 522 -34.71 10.40 10.07
C PRO A 522 -33.35 9.75 10.40
N THR A 523 -32.65 10.30 11.39
CA THR A 523 -31.34 9.80 11.82
C THR A 523 -31.40 8.30 12.13
N PRO A 524 -30.35 7.51 11.84
CA PRO A 524 -30.31 6.10 12.19
C PRO A 524 -30.61 5.94 13.69
N LYS A 525 -31.57 5.08 14.04
CA LYS A 525 -31.98 4.87 15.44
C LYS A 525 -30.75 4.49 16.28
N GLN A 526 -30.29 5.43 17.11
CA GLN A 526 -29.22 5.18 18.09
C GLN A 526 -29.67 4.06 19.03
N GLY A 527 -28.76 3.12 19.33
CA GLY A 527 -29.04 2.02 20.25
C GLY A 527 -29.34 2.55 21.66
N LEU A 528 -30.15 1.80 22.42
CA LEU A 528 -30.58 2.17 23.79
C LEU A 528 -29.41 2.58 24.70
N LEU A 529 -28.24 1.94 24.55
CA LEU A 529 -27.02 2.26 25.31
C LEU A 529 -26.36 3.60 24.91
N GLN A 530 -26.44 4.01 23.64
CA GLN A 530 -25.96 5.34 23.21
C GLN A 530 -26.87 6.45 23.72
N ARG A 531 -28.18 6.19 23.81
CA ARG A 531 -29.16 7.10 24.42
C ARG A 531 -28.98 7.27 25.94
N LEU A 532 -28.50 6.24 26.62
CA LEU A 532 -28.37 6.24 28.08
C LEU A 532 -26.97 6.67 28.58
N PHE A 533 -25.92 6.49 27.76
CA PHE A 533 -24.53 6.70 28.21
C PHE A 533 -23.69 7.60 27.28
N GLY A 534 -24.27 8.14 26.21
CA GLY A 534 -23.58 9.12 25.36
C GLY A 534 -23.49 10.47 26.08
N ARG A 535 -22.31 10.80 26.63
CA ARG A 535 -22.01 12.19 27.04
C ARG A 535 -22.21 13.09 25.83
N GLN A 536 -23.05 14.12 25.96
CA GLN A 536 -22.98 15.29 25.09
C GLN A 536 -21.59 15.90 25.27
N VAL A 537 -20.70 15.62 24.32
CA VAL A 537 -19.53 16.47 24.12
C VAL A 537 -20.04 17.62 23.28
N GLU A 538 -20.27 18.77 23.90
CA GLU A 538 -20.40 20.03 23.16
C GLU A 538 -19.18 20.16 22.24
N PRO A 539 -19.35 20.60 20.97
CA PRO A 539 -18.23 20.81 20.07
C PRO A 539 -17.39 21.96 20.64
N ASN A 540 -16.32 21.59 21.33
CA ASN A 540 -15.36 22.54 21.87
C ASN A 540 -14.72 23.24 20.66
N LYS A 541 -15.10 24.50 20.44
CA LYS A 541 -14.41 25.42 19.53
C LYS A 541 -12.93 25.49 19.95
N ARG A 542 -12.05 24.74 19.29
CA ARG A 542 -10.60 24.87 19.45
C ARG A 542 -9.89 24.81 18.10
N TRP A 543 -9.64 26.02 17.58
CA TRP A 543 -8.42 26.49 16.96
C TRP A 543 -7.43 25.43 16.47
N PHE A 544 -7.40 25.21 15.15
CA PHE A 544 -6.19 24.77 14.46
C PHE A 544 -5.30 26.00 14.24
N TYR A 545 -4.22 26.10 15.02
CA TYR A 545 -3.11 26.98 14.65
C TYR A 545 -2.38 26.35 13.45
N PHE A 546 -2.52 26.97 12.29
CA PHE A 546 -1.64 26.77 11.16
C PHE A 546 -0.29 27.44 11.47
N TYR A 547 0.80 26.67 11.52
CA TYR A 547 2.15 27.21 11.38
C TYR A 547 2.40 27.46 9.89
N PHE A 548 2.25 28.70 9.45
CA PHE A 548 2.93 29.21 8.26
C PHE A 548 4.24 29.85 8.73
N HIS A 549 5.38 29.35 8.22
CA HIS A 549 6.65 30.06 8.29
C HIS A 549 6.87 30.75 6.94
N GLU A 550 6.82 32.07 6.94
CA GLU A 550 7.60 32.90 6.02
C GLU A 550 8.41 33.92 6.83
N PRO A 551 9.64 34.25 6.39
CA PRO A 551 10.57 35.05 7.16
C PRO A 551 10.34 36.54 6.92
N LYS A 552 10.33 37.34 8.00
CA LYS A 552 10.58 38.79 7.89
C LYS A 552 11.76 39.19 8.75
N ILE A 553 12.81 39.54 8.02
CA ILE A 553 13.81 40.58 8.25
C ILE A 553 13.37 41.59 9.32
N LEU A 554 14.26 41.85 10.28
CA LEU A 554 14.28 43.11 11.02
C LEU A 554 15.74 43.55 11.17
N GLU A 555 16.03 44.65 10.47
CA GLU A 555 17.13 45.56 10.73
C GLU A 555 16.98 46.23 12.11
N LEU A 556 18.14 46.64 12.62
CA LEU A 556 18.48 47.43 13.81
C LEU A 556 18.65 46.65 15.12
#